data_AF-A0A418V9G4-F1
#
_entry.id   AF-A0A418V9G4-F1
#
_cell.length_a   1.000
_cell.length_b   1.000
_cell.length_c   1.000
_cell.angle_alpha   90.00
_cell.angle_beta   90.00
_cell.angle_gamma   90.00
#
_symmetry.space_group_name_H-M   'P 1'
#
loop_
_entity.id
_entity.type
_entity.pdbx_description
1 polymer ?
#
loop_
_entity_poly.entity_id
_entity_poly.type
_entity_poly.pdbx_seq_one_letter_code
_entity_poly.pdbx_strand_id
1 'polypeptide(L)' 'MLAAEFLGRPLLAGEIVHHRDGDSTNNTRENLLVLPSQACHAHIEAVLRREQRGQPFLFPELLRGVRREASGTLFDNVLP' A
#
# COMPACT_ATOMS: atom_id res chain seq x y z
N MET A 1 -0.76 -9.22 -15.90
CA MET A 1 0.01 -8.50 -14.87
C MET A 1 -0.39 -9.09 -13.53
N LEU A 2 0.58 -9.54 -12.73
CA LEU A 2 0.36 -10.36 -11.52
C LEU A 2 -0.65 -9.74 -10.53
N ALA A 3 -0.66 -8.41 -10.36
CA ALA A 3 -1.63 -7.74 -9.49
C ALA A 3 -3.11 -7.95 -9.89
N ALA A 4 -3.43 -7.96 -11.20
CA ALA A 4 -4.79 -8.20 -11.68
C ALA A 4 -5.24 -9.65 -11.42
N GLU A 5 -4.31 -10.60 -11.57
CA GLU A 5 -4.54 -12.01 -11.23
C GLU A 5 -4.83 -12.18 -9.74
N PHE A 6 -4.09 -11.48 -8.87
CA PHE A 6 -4.33 -11.51 -7.42
C PHE A 6 -5.67 -10.87 -7.00
N LEU A 7 -6.11 -9.83 -7.72
CA LEU A 7 -7.41 -9.19 -7.50
C LEU A 7 -8.59 -10.00 -8.04
N GLY A 8 -8.35 -10.96 -8.94
CA GLY A 8 -9.42 -11.68 -9.66
C GLY A 8 -10.20 -10.78 -10.63
N ARG A 9 -9.66 -9.61 -10.99
CA ARG A 9 -10.27 -8.66 -11.93
C ARG A 9 -9.19 -7.84 -12.65
N PRO A 10 -9.48 -7.29 -13.84
CA PRO A 10 -8.62 -6.28 -14.45
C PRO A 10 -8.42 -5.07 -13.54
N LEU A 11 -7.28 -4.41 -13.68
CA LEU A 11 -7.06 -3.09 -13.10
C LEU A 11 -7.99 -2.08 -13.78
N LEU A 12 -8.59 -1.21 -12.98
CA LEU A 12 -9.40 -0.10 -13.46
C LEU A 12 -8.49 1.01 -13.99
N ALA A 13 -9.05 1.85 -14.87
CA ALA A 13 -8.35 3.03 -15.34
C ALA A 13 -7.98 3.94 -14.15
N GLY A 14 -6.69 4.23 -14.02
CA GLY A 14 -6.14 5.06 -12.95
C GLY A 14 -5.57 4.28 -11.77
N GLU A 15 -5.85 2.98 -11.63
CA GLU A 15 -5.21 2.17 -10.58
C GLU A 15 -3.71 2.03 -10.84
N ILE A 16 -2.90 2.22 -9.79
CA ILE A 16 -1.44 2.13 -9.83
C ILE A 16 -0.97 1.05 -8.86
N VAL A 17 -0.03 0.23 -9.29
CA VAL A 17 0.57 -0.78 -8.41
C VAL A 17 1.81 -0.22 -7.74
N HIS A 18 1.84 -0.36 -6.42
CA HIS A 18 2.92 0.03 -5.53
C HIS A 18 3.61 -1.22 -4.97
N HIS A 19 4.94 -1.21 -4.95
CA HIS A 19 5.75 -2.25 -4.31
C HIS A 19 6.13 -1.76 -2.92
N ARG A 20 5.67 -2.47 -1.87
CA ARG A 20 5.81 -2.01 -0.48
C ARG A 20 7.26 -1.94 -0.01
N ASP A 21 8.11 -2.84 -0.51
CA ASP A 21 9.54 -2.91 -0.20
C ASP A 21 10.42 -2.02 -1.09
N GLY A 22 9.85 -1.43 -2.15
CA GLY A 22 10.57 -0.62 -3.13
C GLY A 22 11.34 -1.42 -4.19
N ASP A 23 11.31 -2.76 -4.16
CA ASP A 23 11.89 -3.63 -5.17
C ASP A 23 10.84 -3.97 -6.24
N SER A 24 11.00 -3.40 -7.44
CA SER A 24 10.09 -3.62 -8.58
C SER A 24 10.17 -5.05 -9.16
N THR A 25 11.11 -5.87 -8.72
CA THR A 25 11.25 -7.26 -9.13
C THR A 25 10.53 -8.23 -8.18
N ASN A 26 10.25 -7.80 -6.94
CA ASN A 26 9.54 -8.60 -5.96
C ASN A 26 8.02 -8.53 -6.18
N ASN A 27 7.48 -9.49 -6.93
CA ASN A 27 6.08 -9.54 -7.32
C ASN A 27 5.22 -10.48 -6.44
N THR A 28 5.63 -10.77 -5.20
CA THR A 28 4.79 -11.54 -4.27
C THR A 28 3.49 -10.81 -3.98
N ARG A 29 2.40 -11.55 -3.73
CA ARG A 29 1.07 -10.99 -3.50
C ARG A 29 1.08 -9.97 -2.36
N GLU A 30 1.82 -10.26 -1.32
CA GLU A 30 1.91 -9.45 -0.10
C GLU A 30 2.68 -8.14 -0.35
N ASN A 31 3.59 -8.12 -1.33
CA ASN A 31 4.39 -6.94 -1.69
C ASN A 31 3.67 -5.98 -2.64
N LEU A 32 2.63 -6.44 -3.35
CA LEU A 32 1.89 -5.61 -4.29
C LEU A 32 0.69 -4.97 -3.61
N LEU A 33 0.59 -3.64 -3.73
CA LEU A 33 -0.57 -2.86 -3.29
C LEU A 33 -1.15 -2.11 -4.48
N VAL A 34 -2.45 -2.25 -4.74
CA VAL A 34 -3.14 -1.49 -5.78
C VAL A 34 -3.74 -0.22 -5.17
N LEU A 35 -3.31 0.93 -5.68
CA LEU A 35 -3.75 2.26 -5.26
C LEU A 35 -4.73 2.85 -6.27
N PRO A 36 -5.68 3.68 -5.84
CA PRO A 36 -6.75 4.18 -6.71
C PRO A 36 -6.30 5.23 -7.73
N SER A 37 -5.10 5.82 -7.55
CA SER A 37 -4.59 6.87 -8.44
C SER A 37 -3.08 7.06 -8.30
N GLN A 38 -2.49 7.68 -9.32
CA GLN A 38 -1.10 8.11 -9.29
C GLN A 38 -0.83 9.20 -8.25
N ALA A 39 -1.81 10.06 -7.96
CA ALA A 39 -1.69 11.05 -6.89
C ALA A 39 -1.57 10.37 -5.52
N CYS A 40 -2.33 9.30 -5.28
CA CYS A 40 -2.22 8.49 -4.06
C CYS A 40 -0.84 7.86 -3.94
N HIS A 41 -0.33 7.26 -5.02
CA HIS A 41 1.03 6.71 -5.07
C HIS A 41 2.09 7.78 -4.73
N ALA A 42 2.05 8.94 -5.40
CA ALA A 42 3.00 10.02 -5.16
C ALA A 42 2.96 10.56 -3.72
N HIS A 43 1.76 10.64 -3.12
CA HIS A 43 1.61 11.05 -1.73
C HIS A 43 2.26 10.05 -0.77
N ILE A 44 1.96 8.75 -0.92
CA ILE A 44 2.54 7.68 -0.10
C ILE A 44 4.06 7.70 -0.21
N GLU A 45 4.59 7.79 -1.42
CA GLU A 45 6.03 7.90 -1.68
C GLU A 45 6.68 9.10 -0.98
N ALA A 46 6.02 10.27 -1.01
CA ALA A 46 6.52 11.46 -0.32
C ALA A 46 6.55 11.27 1.20
N VAL A 47 5.53 10.60 1.76
CA VAL A 47 5.46 10.30 3.20
C VAL A 47 6.54 9.30 3.61
N LEU A 48 6.70 8.19 2.88
CA LEU A 48 7.73 7.18 3.16
C LEU A 48 9.15 7.76 3.08
N ARG A 49 9.42 8.63 2.08
CA ARG A 49 10.71 9.34 1.98
C ARG A 49 11.00 10.27 3.17
N ARG A 50 9.98 10.95 3.71
CA ARG A 50 10.14 11.79 4.90
C ARG A 50 10.41 10.93 6.14
N GLU A 51 9.71 9.81 6.27
CA GLU A 51 9.92 8.86 7.36
C GLU A 51 11.33 8.28 7.35
N GLN A 52 11.86 7.90 6.17
CA GLN A 52 13.26 7.46 6.02
C GLN A 52 14.29 8.52 6.45
N ARG A 53 13.91 9.80 6.44
CA ARG A 53 14.73 10.92 6.93
C ARG A 53 14.52 11.22 8.42
N GLY A 54 13.79 10.36 9.14
CA GLY A 54 13.48 10.56 10.56
C GLY A 54 12.35 11.54 10.83
N GLN A 55 11.51 11.85 9.83
CA GLN A 55 10.34 12.72 9.97
C GLN A 55 9.06 11.88 9.81
N PRO A 56 8.61 11.18 10.87
CA PRO A 56 7.42 10.37 10.80
C PRO A 56 6.17 11.24 10.58
N PHE A 57 5.18 10.67 9.91
CA PHE A 57 3.86 11.27 9.81
C PHE A 57 3.20 11.36 11.19
N LEU A 58 2.27 12.30 11.39
CA LEU A 58 1.61 12.50 12.68
C LEU A 58 0.86 11.25 13.18
N PHE A 59 0.32 10.46 12.25
CA PHE A 59 -0.45 9.24 12.53
C PHE A 59 0.13 8.06 11.73
N PRO A 60 1.29 7.50 12.13
CA PRO A 60 1.98 6.44 11.39
C PRO A 60 1.12 5.16 11.25
N GLU A 61 0.19 4.93 12.18
CA GLU A 61 -0.74 3.82 12.18
C GLU A 61 -1.73 3.83 11.00
N LEU A 62 -2.00 4.99 10.40
CA LEU A 62 -2.82 5.11 9.19
C LEU A 62 -2.11 4.53 7.96
N LEU A 63 -0.78 4.43 7.99
CA LEU A 63 0.03 3.84 6.92
C LEU A 63 0.19 2.32 7.06
N ARG A 64 -0.45 1.67 8.05
CA ARG A 64 -0.35 0.21 8.24
C ARG A 64 -0.70 -0.57 6.97
N GLY A 65 -1.79 -0.17 6.30
CA GLY A 65 -2.22 -0.78 5.03
C GLY A 65 -1.29 -0.51 3.84
N VAL A 66 -0.35 0.43 3.95
CA VAL A 66 0.73 0.67 2.98
C VAL A 66 1.95 -0.21 3.29
N ARG A 67 2.23 -0.47 4.57
CA ARG A 67 3.40 -1.24 5.00
C ARG A 67 3.19 -2.74 4.96
N ARG A 68 1.97 -3.20 5.24
CA ARG A 68 1.60 -4.61 5.34
C ARG A 68 0.20 -4.81 4.78
N GLU A 69 -0.06 -6.02 4.32
CA GLU A 69 -1.44 -6.44 4.10
C GLU A 69 -2.16 -6.45 5.47
N ALA A 70 -3.23 -5.66 5.58
CA ALA A 70 -4.07 -5.67 6.77
C ALA A 70 -5.04 -6.85 6.63
N SER A 71 -4.77 -7.95 7.34
CA SER A 71 -5.73 -9.04 7.49
C SER A 71 -6.74 -8.68 8.57
N GLY A 72 -8.03 -8.72 8.23
CA GLY A 72 -9.13 -8.58 9.19
C GLY A 72 -10.22 -7.61 8.75
N THR A 73 -11.32 -7.62 9.49
CA THR A 73 -12.44 -6.69 9.34
C THR A 73 -12.19 -5.39 10.10
N LEU A 74 -12.98 -4.36 9.80
CA LEU A 74 -12.96 -3.08 10.53
C LEU A 74 -13.08 -3.27 12.06
N PHE A 75 -13.75 -4.34 12.51
CA PHE A 75 -14.00 -4.63 13.91
C PHE A 75 -12.90 -5.48 14.56
N ASP A 76 -11.99 -6.09 13.79
CA ASP A 76 -10.98 -7.00 14.33
C ASP A 76 -9.91 -6.27 15.18
N ASN A 77 -9.86 -4.94 15.10
CA ASN A 77 -8.92 -4.09 15.85
C ASN A 77 -9.61 -3.18 16.88
N VAL A 78 -10.94 -3.31 17.05
CA VAL A 78 -11.67 -2.64 18.12
C VAL A 78 -11.71 -3.62 19.28
N LEU A 79 -10.86 -3.42 20.29
CA LEU A 79 -10.96 -4.16 21.56
C LEU A 79 -12.35 -3.91 22.18
N PRO A 80 -12.96 -4.91 22.86
CA PRO A 80 -14.25 -4.76 23.52
C PRO A 80 -14.25 -3.71 24.64
#